data_AF-A0A929JZ41-F1
#
_entry.id   AF-A0A929JZ41-F1
#
_cell.length_a   1.000
_cell.length_b   1.000
_cell.length_c   1.000
_cell.angle_alpha   90.00
_cell.angle_beta   90.00
_cell.angle_gamma   90.00
#
_symmetry.space_group_name_H-M   'P 1'
#
loop_
_entity.id
_entity.type
_entity.pdbx_description
1 polymer ?
#
loop_
_entity_poly.entity_id
_entity_poly.type
_entity_poly.pdbx_seq_one_letter_code
_entity_poly.pdbx_strand_id
1 'polypeptide(L)'
;MKYLILIILLNFGLNSYAQYPFEKYPKPKYKVVPFKVIVDNEKKYVLRSASYKGYHITLEDVDSEAQILRLFYKQKLIKKLQSDLGYTRLTLETDSTLYAADIDGNGLVDFKLKTYNNGSGLAGSRMNKLFLFNKGKNKFSAVQYMDFFDNIERDLNGDGCFDIVTQHYLLQNNHSYWVFDMFNFRDGKFVNVSAENNYPILVQLLYRDNYKITNHFTRKQMRKFSFKKPEFFEYFE
;
A
#
# COMPACT_ATOMS: atom_id res chain seq x y z
N MET A 1 4.93 28.92 34.69
CA MET A 1 3.70 28.50 33.99
C MET A 1 3.54 29.10 32.59
N LYS A 2 3.60 30.43 32.40
CA LYS A 2 3.46 31.08 31.07
C LYS A 2 4.44 30.56 30.00
N TYR A 3 5.71 30.39 30.34
CA TYR A 3 6.73 29.86 29.42
C TYR A 3 6.53 28.37 29.07
N LEU A 4 5.94 27.58 29.98
CA LEU A 4 5.64 26.16 29.74
C LEU A 4 4.51 26.01 28.72
N ILE A 5 3.46 26.84 28.84
CA ILE A 5 2.35 26.89 27.87
C ILE A 5 2.86 27.34 26.49
N LEU A 6 3.78 28.31 26.44
CA LEU A 6 4.39 28.76 25.19
C LEU A 6 5.21 27.66 24.50
N ILE A 7 6.02 26.91 25.27
CA ILE A 7 6.80 25.77 24.76
C ILE A 7 5.88 24.66 24.26
N ILE A 8 4.80 24.35 24.99
CA ILE A 8 3.81 23.37 24.55
C ILE A 8 3.13 23.82 23.25
N LEU A 9 2.69 25.09 23.15
CA LEU A 9 2.06 25.64 21.95
C LEU A 9 3.02 25.70 20.75
N LEU A 10 4.31 26.01 20.96
CA LEU A 10 5.34 25.96 19.92
C LEU A 10 5.57 24.52 19.41
N ASN A 11 5.56 23.53 20.30
CA ASN A 11 5.66 22.11 19.91
C ASN A 11 4.41 21.62 19.16
N PHE A 12 3.21 22.11 19.50
CA PHE A 12 2.00 21.82 18.73
C PHE A 12 2.02 22.47 17.34
N GLY A 13 2.56 23.69 17.22
CA GLY A 13 2.70 24.38 15.93
C GLY A 13 3.65 23.66 14.96
N LEU A 14 4.81 23.21 15.44
CA LEU A 14 5.85 22.60 14.60
C LEU A 14 5.46 21.21 14.06
N ASN A 15 4.67 20.43 14.81
CA ASN A 15 4.26 19.08 14.39
C ASN A 15 3.17 19.06 13.30
N SER A 16 2.59 20.21 12.94
CA SER A 16 1.46 20.29 12.00
C SER A 16 1.83 20.56 10.52
N TYR A 17 3.13 20.69 10.20
CA TYR A 17 3.57 21.10 8.85
C TYR A 17 4.20 20.00 7.98
N ALA A 18 4.46 18.81 8.52
CA ALA A 18 5.15 17.71 7.84
C ALA A 18 4.24 16.47 7.64
N GLN A 19 2.98 16.68 7.31
CA GLN A 19 2.01 15.60 7.12
C GLN A 19 1.14 15.85 5.90
N TYR A 20 0.89 14.80 5.13
CA TYR A 20 -0.09 14.87 4.06
C TYR A 20 -1.51 15.01 4.64
N PRO A 21 -2.45 15.64 3.90
CA PRO A 21 -3.81 15.87 4.40
C PRO A 21 -4.57 14.62 4.87
N PHE A 22 -4.26 13.44 4.33
CA PHE A 22 -4.86 12.17 4.74
C PHE A 22 -4.20 11.54 5.98
N GLU A 23 -3.05 12.04 6.44
CA GLU A 23 -2.33 11.39 7.55
C GLU A 23 -2.94 11.65 8.92
N LYS A 24 -3.81 12.66 9.03
CA LYS A 24 -4.61 12.91 10.23
C LYS A 24 -5.65 11.83 10.51
N TYR A 25 -5.99 10.99 9.53
CA TYR A 25 -7.00 9.95 9.68
C TYR A 25 -6.41 8.68 10.32
N PRO A 26 -7.22 7.86 11.01
CA PRO A 26 -6.77 6.61 11.58
C PRO A 26 -6.18 5.67 10.52
N LYS A 27 -5.23 4.84 10.94
CA LYS A 27 -4.58 3.81 10.12
C LYS A 27 -4.91 2.41 10.65
N PRO A 28 -4.94 1.37 9.81
CA PRO A 28 -5.12 0.00 10.27
C PRO A 28 -4.01 -0.39 11.25
N LYS A 29 -4.39 -1.17 12.27
CA LYS A 29 -3.43 -1.75 13.22
C LYS A 29 -2.83 -3.02 12.64
N TYR A 30 -1.78 -2.85 11.84
CA TYR A 30 -1.10 -3.98 11.23
C TYR A 30 -0.35 -4.85 12.22
N LYS A 31 -0.49 -6.17 12.04
CA LYS A 31 0.46 -7.16 12.53
C LYS A 31 1.44 -7.48 11.41
N VAL A 32 2.73 -7.23 11.65
CA VAL A 32 3.79 -7.73 10.77
C VAL A 32 3.95 -9.24 10.96
N VAL A 33 3.97 -9.97 9.85
CA VAL A 33 4.15 -11.43 9.81
C VAL A 33 5.48 -11.72 9.10
N PRO A 34 6.53 -12.15 9.81
CA PRO A 34 7.86 -12.31 9.20
C PRO A 34 7.90 -13.50 8.24
N PHE A 35 8.74 -13.40 7.21
CA PHE A 35 9.13 -14.53 6.38
C PHE A 35 10.40 -15.21 6.91
N LYS A 36 10.55 -16.48 6.55
CA LYS A 36 11.79 -17.24 6.70
C LYS A 36 12.07 -18.00 5.42
N VAL A 37 13.35 -18.07 5.04
CA VAL A 37 13.82 -18.94 3.97
C VAL A 37 13.66 -20.39 4.40
N ILE A 38 13.00 -21.19 3.57
CA ILE A 38 12.83 -22.64 3.81
C ILE A 38 13.49 -23.49 2.73
N VAL A 39 13.75 -22.91 1.56
CA VAL A 39 14.58 -23.51 0.50
C VAL A 39 15.43 -22.41 -0.11
N ASP A 40 16.72 -22.68 -0.24
CA ASP A 40 17.68 -21.79 -0.87
C ASP A 40 18.76 -22.61 -1.58
N ASN A 41 18.67 -22.67 -2.90
CA ASN A 41 19.67 -23.25 -3.78
C ASN A 41 19.59 -22.64 -5.18
N GLU A 42 20.53 -22.98 -6.05
CA GLU A 42 20.65 -22.44 -7.42
C GLU A 42 19.38 -22.58 -8.27
N LYS A 43 18.53 -23.57 -7.98
CA LYS A 43 17.33 -23.86 -8.78
C LYS A 43 16.05 -23.35 -8.13
N LYS A 44 16.09 -23.01 -6.85
CA LYS A 44 14.88 -22.81 -6.06
C LYS A 44 15.12 -21.92 -4.85
N TYR A 45 14.34 -20.86 -4.76
CA TYR A 45 14.25 -20.01 -3.58
C TYR A 45 12.80 -19.98 -3.10
N VAL A 46 12.57 -20.40 -1.85
CA VAL A 46 11.23 -20.43 -1.24
C VAL A 46 11.26 -19.80 0.14
N LEU A 47 10.36 -18.86 0.33
CA LEU A 47 10.07 -18.22 1.60
C LEU A 47 8.75 -18.73 2.17
N ARG A 48 8.67 -18.76 3.49
CA ARG A 48 7.45 -19.10 4.22
C ARG A 48 7.21 -18.09 5.33
N SER A 49 6.00 -17.53 5.37
CA SER A 49 5.60 -16.64 6.46
C SER A 49 5.41 -17.44 7.75
N ALA A 50 5.63 -16.80 8.90
CA ALA A 50 5.10 -17.29 10.17
C ALA A 50 3.58 -17.50 10.06
N SER A 51 3.04 -18.43 10.85
CA SER A 51 1.59 -18.62 10.84
C SER A 51 0.89 -17.53 11.63
N TYR A 52 -0.21 -17.01 11.09
CA TYR A 52 -1.06 -16.02 11.75
C TYR A 52 -2.53 -16.40 11.56
N LYS A 53 -3.26 -16.55 12.67
CA LYS A 53 -4.67 -16.99 12.69
C LYS A 53 -4.93 -18.28 11.87
N GLY A 54 -3.94 -19.19 11.82
CA GLY A 54 -4.00 -20.44 11.04
C GLY A 54 -3.66 -20.30 9.56
N TYR A 55 -3.42 -19.08 9.07
CA TYR A 55 -2.91 -18.83 7.71
C TYR A 55 -1.39 -18.84 7.68
N HIS A 56 -0.83 -19.15 6.51
CA HIS A 56 0.55 -18.80 6.16
C HIS A 56 0.69 -18.68 4.64
N ILE A 57 1.69 -17.93 4.20
CA ILE A 57 2.00 -17.69 2.79
C ILE A 57 3.36 -18.30 2.47
N THR A 58 3.48 -18.90 1.28
CA THR A 58 4.80 -19.19 0.69
C THR A 58 4.99 -18.38 -0.59
N LEU A 59 6.20 -17.87 -0.79
CA LEU A 59 6.63 -17.22 -2.02
C LEU A 59 7.73 -18.10 -2.64
N GLU A 60 7.65 -18.33 -3.94
CA GLU A 60 8.62 -19.13 -4.69
C GLU A 60 9.00 -18.41 -5.98
N ASP A 61 10.30 -18.27 -6.21
CA ASP A 61 10.82 -17.79 -7.49
C ASP A 61 10.74 -18.92 -8.49
N VAL A 62 10.06 -18.68 -9.61
CA VAL A 62 9.94 -19.66 -10.70
C VAL A 62 10.89 -19.31 -11.85
N ASP A 63 10.93 -18.03 -12.20
CA ASP A 63 11.83 -17.45 -13.20
C ASP A 63 12.11 -15.98 -12.86
N SER A 64 12.80 -15.26 -13.75
CA SER A 64 13.18 -13.86 -13.55
C SER A 64 12.00 -12.87 -13.58
N GLU A 65 10.82 -13.29 -14.04
CA GLU A 65 9.68 -12.40 -14.31
C GLU A 65 8.43 -12.76 -13.51
N ALA A 66 8.38 -13.94 -12.89
CA ALA A 66 7.22 -14.39 -12.15
C ALA A 66 7.57 -15.14 -10.87
N GLN A 67 6.84 -14.80 -9.81
CA GLN A 67 6.87 -15.52 -8.55
C GLN A 67 5.51 -16.16 -8.29
N ILE A 68 5.53 -17.31 -7.62
CA ILE A 68 4.31 -17.99 -7.17
C ILE A 68 4.08 -17.67 -5.70
N LEU A 69 2.94 -17.04 -5.41
CA LEU A 69 2.40 -16.95 -4.07
C LEU A 69 1.39 -18.08 -3.84
N ARG A 70 1.53 -18.75 -2.70
CA ARG A 70 0.55 -19.72 -2.21
C ARG A 70 0.08 -19.35 -0.81
N LEU A 71 -1.22 -19.23 -0.63
CA LEU A 71 -1.85 -19.02 0.67
C LEU A 71 -2.43 -20.34 1.16
N PHE A 72 -2.11 -20.66 2.41
CA PHE A 72 -2.56 -21.86 3.09
C PHE A 72 -3.40 -21.50 4.30
N TYR A 73 -4.40 -22.33 4.61
CA TYR A 73 -5.12 -22.32 5.89
C TYR A 73 -5.02 -23.70 6.52
N LYS A 74 -4.50 -23.78 7.75
CA LYS A 74 -4.27 -25.06 8.46
C LYS A 74 -3.58 -26.10 7.57
N GLN A 75 -2.49 -25.70 6.92
CA GLN A 75 -1.70 -26.51 5.97
C GLN A 75 -2.39 -26.90 4.64
N LYS A 76 -3.66 -26.57 4.44
CA LYS A 76 -4.35 -26.77 3.16
C LYS A 76 -4.13 -25.56 2.25
N LEU A 77 -3.70 -25.79 1.01
CA LEU A 77 -3.64 -24.76 -0.02
C LEU A 77 -5.06 -24.24 -0.32
N ILE A 78 -5.26 -22.93 -0.23
CA ILE A 78 -6.56 -22.29 -0.49
C ILE A 78 -6.51 -21.26 -1.62
N LYS A 79 -5.35 -20.69 -1.92
CA LYS A 79 -5.14 -19.76 -3.04
C LYS A 79 -3.74 -19.94 -3.60
N LYS A 80 -3.60 -19.89 -4.92
CA LYS A 80 -2.33 -19.82 -5.64
C LYS A 80 -2.46 -18.70 -6.67
N LEU A 81 -1.46 -17.84 -6.75
CA LEU A 81 -1.33 -16.84 -7.81
C LEU A 81 0.11 -16.81 -8.31
N GLN A 82 0.28 -16.44 -9.57
CA GLN A 82 1.57 -16.23 -10.21
C GLN A 82 1.55 -14.80 -10.75
N SER A 83 2.48 -13.97 -10.30
CA SER A 83 2.63 -12.58 -10.75
C SER A 83 4.05 -12.09 -10.47
N ASP A 84 4.44 -10.99 -11.11
CA ASP A 84 5.68 -10.27 -10.82
C ASP A 84 5.52 -9.49 -9.51
N LEU A 85 5.83 -10.14 -8.40
CA LEU A 85 5.83 -9.52 -7.08
C LEU A 85 7.05 -8.61 -6.88
N GLY A 86 7.98 -8.56 -7.84
CA GLY A 86 9.12 -7.66 -7.87
C GLY A 86 9.96 -7.66 -6.59
N TYR A 87 10.02 -8.78 -5.89
CA TYR A 87 10.93 -8.93 -4.76
C TYR A 87 12.23 -9.54 -5.22
N THR A 88 13.27 -9.22 -4.47
CA THR A 88 14.50 -9.99 -4.47
C THR A 88 14.73 -10.64 -3.12
N ARG A 89 15.58 -11.66 -3.12
CA ARG A 89 16.10 -12.30 -1.92
C ARG A 89 16.46 -11.29 -0.82
N LEU A 90 17.17 -10.21 -1.18
CA LEU A 90 17.59 -9.17 -0.24
C LEU A 90 16.40 -8.42 0.38
N THR A 91 15.44 -7.98 -0.44
CA THR A 91 14.31 -7.15 0.01
C THR A 91 13.37 -7.83 1.01
N LEU A 92 13.28 -9.17 0.99
CA LEU A 92 12.39 -9.91 1.89
C LEU A 92 13.07 -10.35 3.19
N GLU A 93 14.40 -10.35 3.24
CA GLU A 93 15.18 -10.69 4.44
C GLU A 93 15.39 -9.47 5.35
N THR A 94 15.52 -8.27 4.77
CA THR A 94 15.83 -7.05 5.52
C THR A 94 14.61 -6.28 5.97
N ASP A 95 13.50 -6.34 5.22
CA ASP A 95 12.31 -5.54 5.49
C ASP A 95 11.05 -6.37 5.76
N SER A 96 10.24 -5.84 6.67
CA SER A 96 8.92 -6.38 6.94
C SER A 96 8.02 -6.17 5.72
N THR A 97 7.71 -7.25 5.01
CA THR A 97 6.99 -7.16 3.73
C THR A 97 5.56 -7.67 3.82
N LEU A 98 5.23 -8.54 4.77
CA LEU A 98 3.87 -9.05 4.96
C LEU A 98 3.20 -8.46 6.20
N TYR A 99 2.06 -7.83 5.97
CA TYR A 99 1.23 -7.18 6.97
C TYR A 99 -0.14 -7.85 7.00
N ALA A 100 -0.73 -7.98 8.18
CA ALA A 100 -2.04 -8.56 8.39
C ALA A 100 -2.93 -7.60 9.19
N ALA A 101 -4.11 -7.28 8.69
CA ALA A 101 -5.13 -6.46 9.35
C ALA A 101 -6.50 -6.75 8.72
N ASP A 102 -7.56 -6.22 9.32
CA ASP A 102 -8.87 -6.09 8.66
C ASP A 102 -8.85 -4.75 7.90
N ILE A 103 -8.77 -4.80 6.57
CA ILE A 103 -8.61 -3.61 5.73
C ILE A 103 -9.97 -3.22 5.14
N ASP A 104 -10.78 -4.20 4.72
CA ASP A 104 -12.11 -3.97 4.15
C ASP A 104 -13.25 -3.92 5.19
N GLY A 105 -12.92 -3.98 6.49
CA GLY A 105 -13.86 -3.77 7.59
C GLY A 105 -14.81 -4.95 7.84
N ASN A 106 -14.53 -6.13 7.27
CA ASN A 106 -15.44 -7.27 7.32
C ASN A 106 -15.21 -8.20 8.54
N GLY A 107 -14.27 -7.85 9.43
CA GLY A 107 -13.91 -8.61 10.62
C GLY A 107 -12.96 -9.79 10.38
N LEU A 108 -12.58 -10.06 9.13
CA LEU A 108 -11.65 -11.11 8.75
C LEU A 108 -10.24 -10.54 8.56
N VAL A 109 -9.25 -11.44 8.54
CA VAL A 109 -7.87 -11.02 8.30
C VAL A 109 -7.58 -10.96 6.81
N ASP A 110 -7.21 -9.77 6.36
CA ASP A 110 -6.59 -9.50 5.07
C ASP A 110 -5.07 -9.50 5.20
N PHE A 111 -4.39 -9.66 4.07
CA PHE A 111 -2.94 -9.55 4.00
C PHE A 111 -2.52 -8.51 2.98
N LYS A 112 -1.44 -7.79 3.28
CA LYS A 112 -0.75 -6.90 2.36
C LYS A 112 0.70 -7.32 2.26
N LEU A 113 1.15 -7.65 1.05
CA LEU A 113 2.55 -7.82 0.71
C LEU A 113 3.06 -6.55 0.03
N LYS A 114 4.23 -6.07 0.46
CA LYS A 114 4.86 -4.86 -0.04
C LYS A 114 6.32 -5.16 -0.38
N THR A 115 6.74 -4.85 -1.59
CA THR A 115 8.09 -5.10 -2.08
C THR A 115 8.59 -3.85 -2.83
N TYR A 116 9.91 -3.69 -2.90
CA TYR A 116 10.52 -2.53 -3.54
C TYR A 116 11.16 -2.93 -4.85
N ASN A 117 11.05 -2.04 -5.85
CA ASN A 117 11.77 -2.21 -7.09
C ASN A 117 13.26 -1.90 -6.87
N ASN A 118 14.15 -2.72 -7.45
CA ASN A 118 15.61 -2.56 -7.35
C ASN A 118 16.19 -1.57 -8.37
N GLY A 119 15.35 -0.75 -9.01
CA GLY A 119 15.80 0.32 -9.89
C GLY A 119 16.52 1.46 -9.17
N SER A 120 17.03 2.43 -9.92
CA SER A 120 17.62 3.67 -9.38
C SER A 120 16.67 4.86 -9.53
N GLY A 121 16.84 5.88 -8.68
CA GLY A 121 16.05 7.12 -8.76
C GLY A 121 14.56 6.86 -8.54
N LEU A 122 13.70 7.48 -9.37
CA LEU A 122 12.25 7.27 -9.27
C LEU A 122 11.83 5.81 -9.49
N ALA A 123 12.53 5.07 -10.35
CA ALA A 123 12.21 3.66 -10.58
C ALA A 123 12.42 2.81 -9.32
N GLY A 124 13.47 3.09 -8.53
CA GLY A 124 13.73 2.43 -7.24
C GLY A 124 12.77 2.83 -6.12
N SER A 125 12.14 4.00 -6.23
CA SER A 125 11.10 4.42 -5.29
C SER A 125 9.73 3.79 -5.55
N ARG A 126 9.58 3.03 -6.65
CA ARG A 126 8.35 2.27 -6.92
C ARG A 126 8.29 1.03 -6.07
N MET A 127 7.07 0.68 -5.70
CA MET A 127 6.76 -0.42 -4.81
C MET A 127 5.67 -1.27 -5.42
N ASN A 128 5.81 -2.59 -5.37
CA ASN A 128 4.69 -3.47 -5.65
C ASN A 128 3.89 -3.68 -4.37
N LYS A 129 2.58 -3.53 -4.47
CA LYS A 129 1.64 -3.82 -3.39
C LYS A 129 0.69 -4.91 -3.87
N LEU A 130 0.58 -5.98 -3.10
CA LEU A 130 -0.40 -7.03 -3.28
C LEU A 130 -1.28 -7.11 -2.03
N PHE A 131 -2.59 -6.98 -2.20
CA PHE A 131 -3.56 -7.21 -1.15
C PHE A 131 -4.27 -8.53 -1.39
N LEU A 132 -4.51 -9.29 -0.32
CA LEU A 132 -5.32 -10.49 -0.28
C LEU A 132 -6.50 -10.21 0.65
N PHE A 133 -7.68 -9.98 0.09
CA PHE A 133 -8.90 -9.69 0.82
C PHE A 133 -9.68 -10.96 1.11
N ASN A 134 -9.97 -11.23 2.38
CA ASN A 134 -10.66 -12.43 2.82
C ASN A 134 -12.18 -12.27 2.62
N LYS A 135 -12.75 -13.04 1.69
CA LYS A 135 -14.19 -13.03 1.39
C LYS A 135 -15.00 -13.98 2.28
N GLY A 136 -14.38 -14.53 3.33
CA GLY A 136 -14.96 -15.56 4.18
C GLY A 136 -14.86 -16.97 3.59
N LYS A 137 -15.09 -17.97 4.45
CA LYS A 137 -15.02 -19.41 4.07
C LYS A 137 -13.69 -19.77 3.38
N ASN A 138 -12.59 -19.13 3.77
CA ASN A 138 -11.25 -19.29 3.20
C ASN A 138 -11.16 -18.98 1.70
N LYS A 139 -12.04 -18.11 1.18
CA LYS A 139 -11.92 -17.55 -0.17
C LYS A 139 -11.23 -16.19 -0.08
N PHE A 140 -10.31 -15.93 -1.01
CA PHE A 140 -9.56 -14.69 -1.07
C PHE A 140 -9.59 -14.12 -2.49
N SER A 141 -9.91 -12.84 -2.59
CA SER A 141 -9.63 -12.05 -3.79
C SER A 141 -8.29 -11.36 -3.61
N ALA A 142 -7.58 -11.09 -4.70
CA ALA A 142 -6.33 -10.35 -4.64
C ALA A 142 -6.30 -9.19 -5.62
N VAL A 143 -5.60 -8.12 -5.23
CA VAL A 143 -5.26 -7.01 -6.12
C VAL A 143 -3.80 -6.70 -6.01
N GLN A 144 -3.18 -6.48 -7.15
CA GLN A 144 -1.79 -6.09 -7.25
C GLN A 144 -1.66 -4.82 -8.06
N TYR A 145 -0.73 -3.95 -7.68
CA TYR A 145 -0.40 -2.75 -8.44
C TYR A 145 0.95 -2.18 -8.01
N MET A 146 1.47 -1.24 -8.79
CA MET A 146 2.62 -0.44 -8.42
C MET A 146 2.22 0.92 -7.87
N ASP A 147 3.01 1.42 -6.92
CA ASP A 147 2.77 2.68 -6.23
C ASP A 147 4.11 3.36 -5.88
N PHE A 148 4.12 4.68 -5.79
CA PHE A 148 5.26 5.45 -5.27
C PHE A 148 5.15 5.73 -3.77
N PHE A 149 4.00 5.43 -3.16
CA PHE A 149 3.76 5.70 -1.76
C PHE A 149 4.03 4.49 -0.87
N ASP A 150 4.93 4.66 0.10
CA ASP A 150 5.20 3.63 1.11
C ASP A 150 4.10 3.49 2.17
N ASN A 151 3.33 4.55 2.32
CA ASN A 151 2.50 4.79 3.48
C ASN A 151 1.20 3.96 3.49
N ILE A 152 0.67 3.89 4.71
CA ILE A 152 -0.43 3.02 5.12
C ILE A 152 -1.80 3.58 4.65
N GLU A 153 -2.80 2.73 4.58
CA GLU A 153 -4.22 2.97 4.33
C GLU A 153 -4.83 3.83 5.44
N ARG A 154 -5.96 4.48 5.16
CA ARG A 154 -6.57 5.47 6.06
C ARG A 154 -8.09 5.34 6.09
N ASP A 155 -8.66 5.48 7.28
CA ASP A 155 -10.11 5.50 7.47
C ASP A 155 -10.61 6.94 7.36
N LEU A 156 -10.92 7.40 6.13
CA LEU A 156 -11.26 8.81 5.87
C LEU A 156 -12.66 9.18 6.37
N ASN A 157 -13.58 8.21 6.39
CA ASN A 157 -14.99 8.41 6.70
C ASN A 157 -15.40 7.85 8.08
N GLY A 158 -14.53 7.10 8.76
CA GLY A 158 -14.76 6.55 10.09
C GLY A 158 -15.60 5.29 10.11
N ASP A 159 -15.73 4.57 8.99
CA ASP A 159 -16.58 3.37 8.88
C ASP A 159 -15.84 2.07 9.22
N GLY A 160 -14.53 2.15 9.48
CA GLY A 160 -13.67 1.01 9.77
C GLY A 160 -13.15 0.27 8.53
N CYS A 161 -13.57 0.66 7.32
CA CYS A 161 -12.98 0.26 6.05
C CYS A 161 -11.86 1.25 5.70
N PHE A 162 -10.64 0.76 5.55
CA PHE A 162 -9.50 1.63 5.28
C PHE A 162 -9.35 1.88 3.78
N ASP A 163 -9.41 3.14 3.38
CA ASP A 163 -9.11 3.58 2.04
C ASP A 163 -7.61 3.46 1.75
N ILE A 164 -7.34 2.92 0.57
CA ILE A 164 -6.03 2.69 0.01
C ILE A 164 -5.61 3.95 -0.74
N VAL A 165 -4.67 4.67 -0.13
CA VAL A 165 -4.05 5.85 -0.72
C VAL A 165 -2.97 5.40 -1.71
N THR A 166 -3.09 5.81 -2.97
CA THR A 166 -2.08 5.55 -3.99
C THR A 166 -1.47 6.84 -4.49
N GLN A 167 -0.19 6.81 -4.86
CA GLN A 167 0.56 7.95 -5.38
C GLN A 167 1.13 7.64 -6.76
N HIS A 168 0.89 8.54 -7.70
CA HIS A 168 1.52 8.46 -9.02
C HIS A 168 2.14 9.79 -9.42
N TYR A 169 3.09 9.72 -10.34
CA TYR A 169 3.82 10.88 -10.84
C TYR A 169 3.08 11.54 -12.00
N LEU A 170 2.99 12.87 -11.98
CA LEU A 170 2.41 13.67 -13.06
C LEU A 170 3.35 14.82 -13.42
N LEU A 171 3.66 14.96 -14.72
CA LEU A 171 4.31 16.14 -15.28
C LEU A 171 3.26 16.98 -16.03
N GLN A 172 3.00 18.20 -15.56
CA GLN A 172 2.03 19.11 -16.18
C GLN A 172 2.49 20.57 -16.05
N ASN A 173 2.41 21.34 -17.14
CA ASN A 173 2.79 22.76 -17.16
C ASN A 173 4.20 23.01 -16.61
N ASN A 174 5.19 22.20 -17.02
CA ASN A 174 6.59 22.28 -16.56
C ASN A 174 6.79 22.10 -15.04
N HIS A 175 5.82 21.50 -14.36
CA HIS A 175 5.91 21.15 -12.95
C HIS A 175 5.61 19.67 -12.75
N SER A 176 6.30 19.07 -11.79
CA SER A 176 6.10 17.69 -11.38
C SER A 176 5.24 17.64 -10.13
N TYR A 177 4.32 16.69 -10.07
CA TYR A 177 3.37 16.52 -8.98
C TYR A 177 3.28 15.06 -8.57
N TRP A 178 3.10 14.86 -7.28
CA TRP A 178 2.49 13.65 -6.74
C TRP A 178 0.98 13.80 -6.76
N VAL A 179 0.33 12.88 -7.43
CA VAL A 179 -1.12 12.77 -7.46
C VAL A 179 -1.51 11.64 -6.52
N PHE A 180 -2.34 11.96 -5.52
CA PHE A 180 -2.84 10.97 -4.58
C PHE A 180 -4.28 10.64 -4.92
N ASP A 181 -4.56 9.38 -5.23
CA ASP A 181 -5.90 8.83 -5.40
C ASP A 181 -6.31 7.98 -4.20
N MET A 182 -7.62 7.77 -4.05
CA MET A 182 -8.20 6.94 -2.99
C MET A 182 -8.96 5.77 -3.61
N PHE A 183 -8.69 4.59 -3.09
CA PHE A 183 -9.35 3.35 -3.50
C PHE A 183 -9.93 2.64 -2.30
N ASN A 184 -11.01 1.90 -2.49
CA ASN A 184 -11.62 1.09 -1.46
C ASN A 184 -11.90 -0.31 -2.01
N PHE A 185 -11.81 -1.33 -1.15
CA PHE A 185 -12.23 -2.69 -1.51
C PHE A 185 -13.60 -2.98 -0.90
N ARG A 186 -14.65 -2.76 -1.69
CA ARG A 186 -16.05 -2.98 -1.26
C ARG A 186 -16.77 -3.88 -2.24
N ASP A 187 -17.67 -4.72 -1.73
CA ASP A 187 -18.47 -5.66 -2.53
C ASP A 187 -17.64 -6.59 -3.45
N GLY A 188 -16.41 -6.92 -3.01
CA GLY A 188 -15.49 -7.76 -3.79
C GLY A 188 -14.84 -7.06 -4.97
N LYS A 189 -14.88 -5.73 -5.01
CA LYS A 189 -14.31 -4.93 -6.09
C LYS A 189 -13.38 -3.88 -5.52
N PHE A 190 -12.28 -3.64 -6.25
CA PHE A 190 -11.41 -2.51 -6.01
C PHE A 190 -11.92 -1.30 -6.79
N VAL A 191 -12.35 -0.26 -6.07
CA VAL A 191 -13.09 0.87 -6.64
C VAL A 191 -12.37 2.17 -6.30
N ASN A 192 -12.19 3.04 -7.28
CA ASN A 192 -11.74 4.41 -7.01
C ASN A 192 -12.85 5.18 -6.29
N VAL A 193 -12.53 5.73 -5.13
CA VAL A 193 -13.42 6.54 -4.28
C VAL A 193 -12.87 7.97 -4.13
N SER A 194 -11.97 8.40 -5.02
CA SER A 194 -11.36 9.72 -4.97
C SER A 194 -12.42 10.83 -4.97
N ALA A 195 -13.40 10.74 -5.87
CA ALA A 195 -14.44 11.76 -6.00
C ALA A 195 -15.31 11.90 -4.74
N GLU A 196 -15.57 10.78 -4.04
CA GLU A 196 -16.34 10.70 -2.79
C GLU A 196 -15.60 11.42 -1.65
N ASN A 197 -14.27 11.38 -1.66
CA ASN A 197 -13.41 11.87 -0.58
C ASN A 197 -12.72 13.24 -0.86
N ASN A 198 -13.12 13.95 -1.92
CA ASN A 198 -12.47 15.20 -2.39
C ASN A 198 -11.00 15.03 -2.84
N TYR A 199 -10.72 13.87 -3.45
CA TYR A 199 -9.49 13.48 -4.13
C TYR A 199 -9.73 13.41 -5.66
N PRO A 200 -8.66 13.30 -6.48
CA PRO A 200 -7.26 13.32 -6.10
C PRO A 200 -6.81 14.68 -5.58
N ILE A 201 -5.74 14.66 -4.77
CA ILE A 201 -4.99 15.85 -4.41
C ILE A 201 -3.65 15.83 -5.12
N LEU A 202 -3.17 17.00 -5.51
CA LEU A 202 -1.87 17.16 -6.14
C LEU A 202 -0.94 17.89 -5.19
N VAL A 203 0.25 17.34 -4.97
CA VAL A 203 1.31 17.96 -4.19
C VAL A 203 2.50 18.15 -5.13
N GLN A 204 2.96 19.39 -5.28
CA GLN A 204 4.09 19.67 -6.17
C GLN A 204 5.36 19.05 -5.60
N LEU A 205 6.08 18.32 -6.44
CA LEU A 205 7.41 17.81 -6.14
C LEU A 205 8.40 18.98 -6.23
N LEU A 206 9.08 19.25 -5.12
CA LEU A 206 10.09 20.30 -4.98
C LEU A 206 11.42 19.67 -4.55
N TYR A 207 12.50 20.43 -4.60
CA TYR A 207 13.81 20.02 -4.05
C TYR A 207 13.79 19.83 -2.53
N ARG A 208 12.72 20.26 -1.87
CA ARG A 208 12.47 20.14 -0.44
C ARG A 208 11.15 19.42 -0.21
N ASP A 209 10.96 18.86 0.97
CA ASP A 209 9.71 18.24 1.34
C ASP A 209 8.54 19.22 1.21
N ASN A 210 7.46 18.73 0.63
CA ASN A 210 6.22 19.46 0.45
C ASN A 210 5.06 18.51 0.66
N TYR A 211 4.14 18.90 1.54
CA TYR A 211 2.94 18.14 1.87
C TYR A 211 1.66 18.91 1.52
N LYS A 212 1.82 20.15 1.01
CA LYS A 212 0.71 21.05 0.72
C LYS A 212 0.11 20.75 -0.64
N ILE A 213 -1.21 20.72 -0.67
CA ILE A 213 -1.97 20.65 -1.92
C ILE A 213 -1.65 21.90 -2.74
N THR A 214 -1.25 21.72 -4.00
CA THR A 214 -0.92 22.82 -4.90
C THR A 214 -2.13 23.71 -5.16
N ASN A 215 -1.89 25.02 -5.32
CA ASN A 215 -2.87 25.98 -5.78
C ASN A 215 -2.83 26.20 -7.31
N HIS A 216 -1.96 25.49 -8.04
CA HIS A 216 -1.85 25.58 -9.50
C HIS A 216 -3.08 25.02 -10.23
N PHE A 217 -3.88 24.19 -9.55
CA PHE A 217 -5.11 23.61 -10.07
C PHE A 217 -6.26 23.80 -9.08
N THR A 218 -7.44 24.11 -9.60
CA THR A 218 -8.70 24.00 -8.85
C THR A 218 -9.04 22.53 -8.59
N ARG A 219 -9.88 22.25 -7.59
CA ARG A 219 -10.39 20.89 -7.32
C ARG A 219 -11.02 20.23 -8.54
N LYS A 220 -11.77 21.00 -9.34
CA LYS A 220 -12.39 20.51 -10.58
C LYS A 220 -11.34 20.10 -11.62
N GLN A 221 -10.23 20.83 -11.71
CA GLN A 221 -9.11 20.44 -12.58
C GLN A 221 -8.38 19.21 -12.04
N MET A 222 -8.11 19.14 -10.73
CA MET A 222 -7.44 17.99 -10.10
C MET A 222 -8.16 16.67 -10.40
N ARG A 223 -9.50 16.66 -10.36
CA ARG A 223 -10.32 15.48 -10.67
C ARG A 223 -10.04 14.84 -12.04
N LYS A 224 -9.52 15.60 -13.00
CA LYS A 224 -9.17 15.08 -14.33
C LYS A 224 -7.91 14.19 -14.32
N PHE A 225 -7.10 14.27 -13.26
CA PHE A 225 -5.90 13.47 -13.10
C PHE A 225 -6.15 12.20 -12.27
N SER A 226 -7.40 11.90 -11.92
CA SER A 226 -7.74 10.70 -11.15
C SER A 226 -7.64 9.44 -12.01
N PHE A 227 -7.02 8.40 -11.46
CA PHE A 227 -6.89 7.13 -12.15
C PHE A 227 -8.06 6.20 -11.82
N LYS A 228 -8.69 5.60 -12.83
CA LYS A 228 -9.75 4.61 -12.62
C LYS A 228 -9.24 3.38 -11.85
N LYS A 229 -7.98 3.01 -12.08
CA LYS A 229 -7.23 1.94 -11.42
C LYS A 229 -5.76 2.37 -11.32
N PRO A 230 -5.01 1.94 -10.30
CA PRO A 230 -3.58 2.24 -10.18
C PRO A 230 -2.78 1.69 -11.37
N GLU A 231 -1.53 2.14 -11.52
CA GLU A 231 -0.62 1.60 -12.53
C GLU A 231 -0.31 0.12 -12.25
N PHE A 232 -0.17 -0.68 -13.33
CA PHE A 232 0.10 -2.12 -13.24
C PHE A 232 -0.95 -2.91 -12.43
N PHE A 233 -2.21 -2.45 -12.47
CA PHE A 233 -3.29 -3.09 -11.73
C PHE A 233 -3.65 -4.48 -12.29
N GLU A 234 -3.59 -5.48 -11.42
CA GLU A 234 -4.08 -6.84 -11.67
C GLU A 234 -5.10 -7.23 -10.59
N TYR A 235 -6.11 -8.02 -10.98
CA TYR A 235 -7.12 -8.56 -10.08
C TYR A 235 -7.19 -10.07 -10.22
N PHE A 236 -7.23 -10.77 -9.08
CA PHE A 236 -7.28 -12.21 -9.00
C PHE A 236 -8.52 -12.63 -8.19
N GLU A 237 -9.46 -13.30 -8.85
CA GLU A 237 -10.65 -13.87 -8.20
C GLU A 237 -10.35 -15.18 -7.50
#